data_AF-A0A317D1N2-F1
#
_entry.id   AF-A0A317D1N2-F1
#
_cell.length_a   1.000
_cell.length_b   1.000
_cell.length_c   1.000
_cell.angle_alpha   90.00
_cell.angle_beta   90.00
_cell.angle_gamma   90.00
#
_symmetry.space_group_name_H-M   'P 1'
#
loop_
_entity.id
_entity.type
_entity.pdbx_description
1 polymer ?
#
loop_
_entity_poly.entity_id
_entity_poly.type
_entity_poly.pdbx_seq_one_letter_code
_entity_poly.pdbx_strand_id
1 'polypeptide(L)'
;MHVADEHDQTHVFGPLDAVPAWAAKKITNPKAWEGGKVPSSVEDPEAELARLEARIAELKAVQTSDGSGASKQDGPPPKGGAGSGAPAWQKYAAAHEVEVPADASREAIWAALDAAGVPTE
;
A
#
# COMPACT_ATOMS: atom_id res chain seq x y z
N MET A 1 19.98 -27.59 9.39
CA MET A 1 19.89 -27.31 10.85
C MET A 1 18.51 -26.74 11.14
N HIS A 2 17.80 -27.23 12.15
CA HIS A 2 16.47 -26.70 12.53
C HIS A 2 16.62 -25.61 13.60
N VAL A 3 16.00 -24.45 13.41
CA VAL A 3 15.99 -23.34 14.37
C VAL A 3 14.57 -22.78 14.48
N ALA A 4 14.03 -22.71 15.70
CA ALA A 4 12.72 -22.10 15.94
C ALA A 4 12.85 -20.57 16.11
N ASP A 5 11.98 -19.81 15.46
CA ASP A 5 11.91 -18.35 15.62
C ASP A 5 11.17 -17.93 16.90
N GLU A 6 10.73 -16.67 17.01
CA GLU A 6 9.99 -16.16 18.18
C GLU A 6 8.49 -16.51 18.14
N HIS A 7 7.99 -16.98 17.00
CA HIS A 7 6.60 -17.39 16.79
C HIS A 7 6.45 -18.92 16.85
N ASP A 8 7.46 -19.63 17.37
CA ASP A 8 7.54 -21.09 17.41
C ASP A 8 7.60 -21.76 16.03
N GLN A 9 7.87 -21.01 14.96
CA GLN A 9 8.00 -21.56 13.61
C GLN A 9 9.40 -22.15 13.41
N THR A 10 9.46 -23.40 12.96
CA THR A 10 10.72 -24.10 12.69
C THR A 10 11.23 -23.79 11.28
N HIS A 11 12.43 -23.22 11.21
CA HIS A 11 13.16 -22.94 9.96
C HIS A 11 14.32 -23.91 9.78
N VAL A 12 14.58 -24.35 8.54
CA VAL A 12 15.69 -25.25 8.20
C VAL A 12 16.70 -24.53 7.34
N PHE A 13 17.94 -24.43 7.83
CA PHE A 13 19.06 -23.85 7.08
C PHE A 13 20.04 -24.93 6.63
N GLY A 14 20.37 -24.94 5.34
CA GLY A 14 21.41 -25.74 4.73
C GLY A 14 22.80 -25.10 4.86
N PRO A 15 23.88 -25.83 4.47
CA PRO A 15 25.27 -25.37 4.61
C PRO A 15 25.64 -24.20 3.69
N LEU A 16 24.83 -23.89 2.68
CA LEU A 16 25.02 -22.75 1.77
C LEU A 16 23.95 -21.67 1.95
N ASP A 17 23.03 -21.83 2.90
CA ASP A 17 21.95 -20.89 3.10
C ASP A 17 22.42 -19.70 3.94
N ALA A 18 21.98 -18.50 3.54
CA ALA A 18 22.18 -17.30 4.34
C ALA A 18 21.32 -17.39 5.61
N VAL A 19 21.98 -17.53 6.76
CA VAL A 19 21.30 -17.60 8.06
C VAL A 19 21.07 -16.19 8.61
N PRO A 20 19.82 -15.80 8.92
CA PRO A 20 19.51 -14.49 9.51
C PRO A 20 20.13 -14.31 10.90
N ALA A 21 20.39 -13.07 11.31
CA ALA A 21 21.01 -12.76 12.60
C ALA A 21 20.25 -13.32 13.83
N TRP A 22 18.92 -13.39 13.79
CA TRP A 22 18.12 -13.98 14.88
C TRP A 22 18.40 -15.48 15.03
N ALA A 23 18.55 -16.19 13.90
CA ALA A 23 18.84 -17.61 13.89
C ALA A 23 20.30 -17.85 14.27
N ALA A 24 21.23 -17.05 13.74
CA ALA A 24 22.65 -17.13 14.09
C ALA A 24 22.91 -16.95 15.59
N LYS A 25 22.15 -16.08 16.28
CA LYS A 25 22.20 -15.93 17.74
C LYS A 25 21.75 -17.18 18.51
N LYS A 26 20.81 -17.96 17.97
CA LYS A 26 20.31 -19.20 18.58
C LYS A 26 21.16 -20.43 18.25
N ILE A 27 21.94 -20.38 17.16
CA ILE A 27 22.85 -21.45 16.74
C ILE A 27 24.13 -21.39 17.58
N THR A 28 24.17 -22.16 18.66
CA THR A 28 25.33 -22.24 19.57
C THR A 28 26.39 -23.24 19.11
N ASN A 29 26.12 -24.05 18.08
CA ASN A 29 27.05 -25.06 17.57
C ASN A 29 28.11 -24.42 16.65
N PRO A 30 29.40 -24.37 17.03
CA PRO A 30 30.44 -23.77 16.20
C PRO A 30 30.68 -24.51 14.88
N LYS A 31 30.38 -25.81 14.82
CA LYS A 31 30.52 -26.62 13.60
C LYS A 31 29.45 -26.31 12.55
N ALA A 32 28.43 -25.52 12.89
CA ALA A 32 27.42 -25.08 11.95
C ALA A 32 27.93 -23.96 11.03
N TRP A 33 29.13 -23.40 11.30
CA TRP A 33 29.66 -22.24 10.62
C TRP A 33 30.96 -22.53 9.87
N GLU A 34 31.14 -21.94 8.70
CA GLU A 34 32.39 -22.00 7.95
C GLU A 34 33.52 -21.34 8.75
N GLY A 35 34.61 -22.08 8.99
CA GLY A 35 35.71 -21.62 9.84
C GLY A 35 35.36 -21.40 11.31
N GLY A 36 34.18 -21.85 11.78
CA GLY A 36 33.74 -21.69 13.17
C GLY A 36 33.28 -20.28 13.54
N LYS A 37 33.14 -19.37 12.55
CA LYS A 37 32.78 -17.98 12.77
C LYS A 37 31.33 -17.74 12.35
N VAL A 38 30.50 -17.30 13.29
CA VAL A 38 29.14 -16.83 13.00
C VAL A 38 29.18 -15.76 11.92
N PRO A 39 28.49 -15.93 10.77
CA PRO A 39 28.37 -14.89 9.78
C PRO A 39 27.59 -13.74 10.40
N SER A 40 28.24 -12.59 10.53
CA SER A 40 27.63 -11.32 10.92
C SER A 40 26.78 -10.81 9.75
N SER A 41 25.73 -11.55 9.40
CA SER A 41 24.82 -11.16 8.33
C SER A 41 23.70 -10.30 8.91
N VAL A 42 24.03 -9.03 9.10
CA VAL A 42 23.19 -7.92 8.67
C VAL A 42 24.18 -6.91 8.08
N GLU A 43 24.11 -6.68 6.77
CA GLU A 43 24.39 -5.32 6.32
C GLU A 43 23.48 -4.42 7.15
N ASP A 44 24.07 -3.34 7.69
CA ASP A 44 23.50 -2.50 8.72
C ASP A 44 21.98 -2.36 8.55
N PRO A 45 21.15 -2.78 9.52
CA PRO A 45 19.69 -2.71 9.37
C PRO A 45 19.22 -1.28 9.06
N GLU A 46 20.01 -0.27 9.43
CA GLU A 46 19.79 1.13 9.07
C GLU A 46 20.05 1.40 7.57
N ALA A 47 21.08 0.78 6.98
CA ALA A 47 21.36 0.88 5.56
C ALA A 47 20.32 0.15 4.69
N GLU A 48 19.82 -1.00 5.16
CA GLU A 48 18.74 -1.73 4.47
C GLU A 48 17.41 -0.98 4.58
N LEU A 49 17.10 -0.42 5.76
CA LEU A 49 15.95 0.49 5.93
C LEU A 49 16.05 1.69 4.97
N ALA A 50 17.20 2.34 4.88
CA ALA A 50 17.39 3.47 3.98
C ALA A 50 17.18 3.11 2.50
N ARG A 51 17.64 1.94 2.05
CA ARG A 51 17.38 1.45 0.67
C ARG A 51 15.90 1.14 0.44
N LEU A 52 15.25 0.49 1.41
CA LEU A 52 13.83 0.17 1.34
C LEU A 52 12.97 1.44 1.33
N GLU A 53 13.29 2.43 2.17
CA GLU A 53 12.61 3.72 2.20
C GLU A 53 12.77 4.48 0.88
N ALA A 54 13.96 4.49 0.28
CA ALA A 54 14.19 5.09 -1.03
C ALA A 54 13.36 4.41 -2.13
N ARG A 55 13.27 3.07 -2.13
CA ARG A 55 12.45 2.33 -3.08
C ARG A 55 10.96 2.57 -2.88
N ILE A 56 10.51 2.72 -1.64
CA ILE A 56 9.12 3.09 -1.31
C ILE A 56 8.81 4.50 -1.80
N ALA A 57 9.73 5.46 -1.64
CA ALA A 57 9.54 6.82 -2.15
C ALA A 57 9.43 6.85 -3.69
N GLU A 58 10.27 6.09 -4.39
CA GLU A 58 10.20 5.91 -5.84
C GLU A 58 8.86 5.28 -6.27
N LEU A 59 8.45 4.19 -5.63
CA LEU A 59 7.17 3.52 -5.89
C LEU A 59 5.98 4.43 -5.61
N LYS A 60 6.02 5.23 -4.54
CA LYS A 60 4.97 6.22 -4.23
C LYS A 60 4.90 7.32 -5.28
N ALA A 61 6.05 7.82 -5.76
CA ALA A 61 6.09 8.82 -6.83
C ALA A 61 5.53 8.28 -8.16
N VAL A 62 5.76 7.01 -8.48
CA VAL A 62 5.15 6.33 -9.63
C VAL A 62 3.66 6.08 -9.41
N GLN A 63 3.26 5.68 -8.19
CA GLN A 63 1.86 5.38 -7.85
C GLN A 63 0.99 6.65 -7.77
N THR A 64 1.55 7.82 -7.48
CA THR A 64 0.88 9.12 -7.66
C THR A 64 0.77 9.55 -9.12
N SER A 65 1.53 8.93 -10.02
CA SER A 65 1.59 9.31 -11.43
C SER A 65 0.80 8.37 -12.35
N ASP A 66 0.52 7.12 -11.95
CA ASP A 66 -0.12 6.14 -12.83
C ASP A 66 -0.89 5.04 -12.05
N GLY A 67 -1.98 5.40 -11.35
CA GLY A 67 -2.68 4.41 -10.53
C GLY A 67 -3.97 4.78 -9.80
N SER A 68 -4.60 5.93 -10.09
CA SER A 68 -6.03 6.11 -9.82
C SER A 68 -6.76 6.26 -11.14
N GLY A 69 -7.19 5.12 -11.68
CA GLY A 69 -8.17 5.04 -12.77
C GLY A 69 -9.58 5.44 -12.29
N ALA A 70 -9.70 6.62 -11.68
CA ALA A 70 -10.90 7.42 -11.78
C ALA A 70 -10.49 8.61 -12.65
N SER A 71 -10.64 8.42 -13.96
CA SER A 71 -10.42 9.43 -14.97
C SER A 71 -10.87 10.79 -14.44
N LYS A 72 -9.97 11.78 -14.50
CA LYS A 72 -10.35 13.17 -14.75
C LYS A 72 -11.22 13.18 -16.01
N GLN A 73 -12.49 12.91 -15.84
CA GLN A 73 -13.50 13.46 -16.70
C GLN A 73 -13.97 14.67 -15.93
N ASP A 74 -13.67 15.87 -16.42
CA ASP A 74 -14.35 17.13 -16.07
C ASP A 74 -15.85 17.09 -16.47
N GLY A 75 -16.41 15.88 -16.58
CA GLY A 75 -17.76 15.57 -16.96
C GLY A 75 -18.45 14.81 -15.84
N PRO A 76 -19.78 14.77 -15.86
CA PRO A 76 -20.55 14.14 -14.81
C PRO A 76 -20.18 12.66 -14.63
N PRO A 77 -20.13 12.17 -13.38
CA PRO A 77 -19.94 10.75 -13.12
C PRO A 77 -21.09 9.94 -13.74
N PRO A 78 -20.89 8.67 -14.09
CA PRO A 78 -21.91 7.87 -14.76
C PRO A 78 -23.16 7.69 -13.88
N LYS A 79 -24.37 7.70 -14.47
CA LYS A 79 -25.64 7.38 -13.78
C LYS A 79 -25.80 5.93 -13.29
N GLY A 80 -25.00 4.95 -13.75
CA GLY A 80 -25.12 3.56 -13.30
C GLY A 80 -23.84 2.74 -13.46
N GLY A 81 -23.62 1.80 -12.52
CA GLY A 81 -22.44 0.93 -12.50
C GLY A 81 -21.51 1.15 -11.30
N ALA A 82 -20.39 0.44 -11.29
CA ALA A 82 -19.34 0.64 -10.30
C ALA A 82 -18.76 2.06 -10.47
N GLY A 83 -18.88 2.90 -9.45
CA GLY A 83 -18.47 4.31 -9.50
C GLY A 83 -19.60 5.33 -9.66
N SER A 84 -20.86 4.90 -9.76
CA SER A 84 -22.05 5.78 -9.91
C SER A 84 -22.77 6.10 -8.59
N GLY A 85 -22.15 5.75 -7.46
CA GLY A 85 -22.75 5.91 -6.13
C GLY A 85 -22.86 7.39 -5.72
N ALA A 86 -23.72 7.67 -4.74
CA ALA A 86 -23.80 8.97 -4.07
C ALA A 86 -22.44 9.62 -3.75
N PRO A 87 -21.40 8.91 -3.26
CA PRO A 87 -20.10 9.53 -3.00
C PRO A 87 -19.37 10.06 -4.24
N ALA A 88 -19.61 9.49 -5.43
CA ALA A 88 -19.02 10.00 -6.67
C ALA A 88 -19.70 11.31 -7.10
N TRP A 89 -21.03 11.36 -6.97
CA TRP A 89 -21.83 12.55 -7.25
C TRP A 89 -21.57 13.69 -6.24
N GLN A 90 -21.33 13.38 -4.97
CA GLN A 90 -20.94 14.38 -3.96
C GLN A 90 -19.61 15.04 -4.29
N LYS A 91 -18.62 14.26 -4.72
CA LYS A 91 -17.32 14.79 -5.16
C LYS A 91 -17.48 15.70 -6.37
N TYR A 92 -18.33 15.32 -7.33
CA TYR A 92 -18.64 16.14 -8.50
C TYR A 92 -19.32 17.45 -8.11
N ALA A 93 -20.32 17.41 -7.22
CA ALA A 93 -20.97 18.61 -6.69
C ALA A 93 -19.99 19.55 -5.97
N ALA A 94 -19.13 19.00 -5.10
CA ALA A 94 -18.09 19.78 -4.42
C ALA A 94 -17.09 20.42 -5.41
N ALA A 95 -16.74 19.72 -6.50
CA ALA A 95 -15.86 20.26 -7.54
C ALA A 95 -16.51 21.42 -8.33
N HIS A 96 -17.84 21.45 -8.42
CA HIS A 96 -18.62 22.53 -9.03
C HIS A 96 -19.14 23.56 -8.01
N GLU A 97 -18.60 23.55 -6.78
CA GLU A 97 -18.99 24.47 -5.70
C GLU A 97 -20.48 24.38 -5.31
N VAL A 98 -21.11 23.23 -5.56
CA VAL A 98 -22.50 22.93 -5.17
C VAL A 98 -22.51 22.21 -3.83
N GLU A 99 -23.05 22.88 -2.81
CA GLU A 99 -23.12 22.30 -1.46
C GLU A 99 -24.31 21.34 -1.32
N VAL A 100 -24.00 20.07 -1.03
CA VAL A 100 -24.98 19.00 -0.84
C VAL A 100 -24.70 18.25 0.47
N PRO A 101 -25.74 17.86 1.23
CA PRO A 101 -25.57 17.09 2.46
C PRO A 101 -24.80 15.78 2.25
N ALA A 102 -23.98 15.39 3.23
CA ALA A 102 -23.22 14.13 3.18
C ALA A 102 -24.13 12.88 3.16
N ASP A 103 -25.36 13.02 3.65
CA ASP A 103 -26.39 11.98 3.69
C ASP A 103 -27.41 12.12 2.54
N ALA A 104 -27.20 13.09 1.63
CA ALA A 104 -28.08 13.31 0.50
C ALA A 104 -28.10 12.09 -0.41
N SER A 105 -29.29 11.69 -0.83
CA SER A 105 -29.43 10.65 -1.84
C SER A 105 -28.88 11.14 -3.17
N ARG A 106 -28.53 10.21 -4.06
CA ARG A 106 -28.02 10.52 -5.40
C ARG A 106 -28.97 11.45 -6.16
N GLU A 107 -30.27 11.24 -6.01
CA GLU A 107 -31.34 12.05 -6.63
C GLU A 107 -31.35 13.48 -6.09
N ALA A 108 -31.14 13.65 -4.78
CA ALA A 108 -31.03 14.98 -4.17
C ALA A 108 -29.78 15.73 -4.65
N ILE A 109 -28.68 15.00 -4.89
CA ILE A 109 -27.45 15.58 -5.45
C ILE A 109 -27.66 16.00 -6.91
N TRP A 110 -28.35 15.19 -7.72
CA TRP A 110 -28.72 15.56 -9.09
C TRP A 110 -29.61 16.80 -9.15
N ALA A 111 -30.59 16.91 -8.26
CA ALA A 111 -31.46 18.07 -8.19
C ALA A 111 -30.68 19.36 -7.86
N ALA A 112 -29.70 19.28 -6.95
CA ALA A 112 -28.84 20.41 -6.62
C ALA A 112 -27.92 20.82 -7.79
N LEU A 113 -27.36 19.84 -8.50
CA LEU A 113 -26.54 20.06 -9.69
C LEU A 113 -27.34 20.69 -10.84
N ASP A 114 -28.56 20.18 -11.11
CA ASP A 114 -29.46 20.71 -12.13
C ASP A 114 -29.89 22.15 -11.82
N ALA A 115 -30.22 22.43 -10.55
CA ALA A 115 -30.53 23.79 -10.09
C ALA A 115 -29.35 24.76 -10.24
N ALA A 116 -28.11 24.26 -10.14
CA ALA A 116 -26.89 25.03 -10.38
C ALA A 116 -26.49 25.11 -11.87
N GLY A 117 -27.23 24.44 -12.77
CA GLY A 117 -26.92 24.40 -14.20
C GLY A 117 -25.70 23.52 -14.55
N VAL A 118 -25.34 22.58 -13.67
CA VAL A 118 -24.21 21.67 -13.87
C VAL A 118 -24.70 20.43 -14.65
N PRO A 119 -24.02 20.04 -15.76
CA PRO A 119 -24.45 18.92 -16.58
C PRO A 119 -24.39 17.57 -15.84
N THR A 120 -25.38 16.70 -16.06
CA THR A 120 -25.46 15.34 -15.46
C THR A 120 -25.80 14.26 -16.51
N GLU A 121 -24.90 13.27 -16.76
CA GLU A 121 -25.06 12.20 -17.78
C GLU A 121 -25.27 10.79 -17.23
#